data_AF-A0A1Q7IA35-F1
#
_entry.id   AF-A0A1Q7IA35-F1
#
_cell.length_a   1.000
_cell.length_b   1.000
_cell.length_c   1.000
_cell.angle_alpha   90.00
_cell.angle_beta   90.00
_cell.angle_gamma   90.00
#
_symmetry.space_group_name_H-M   'P 1'
#
loop_
_entity.id
_entity.type
_entity.pdbx_description
1 polymer ?
#
loop_
_entity_poly.entity_id
_entity_poly.type
_entity_poly.pdbx_seq_one_letter_code
_entity_poly.pdbx_strand_id
1 'polypeptide(L)'
;MTLPRAIQALWEDLEGARAEVLREMVGLSQRQADWRPAEKEWSVGEVINHLTIAEIATGKLTTKLTREGEAAGGLAPYRPDFAIRPLPPWPPGPGEAPPVVWPEHGKPIGELITTMKATRERSRSSVEKLATLDPERLVFKHFRLGDLDLAQWWLLQAQHDRIHLGQLRDIKRHPGFPRDGAART
;
A
#
# COMPACT_ATOMS: atom_id res chain seq x y z
N MET A 1 -20.32 8.26 -8.33
CA MET A 1 -20.99 8.59 -7.04
C MET A 1 -20.06 9.48 -6.24
N THR A 2 -20.57 10.50 -5.55
CA THR A 2 -19.76 11.33 -4.65
C THR A 2 -19.48 10.55 -3.37
N LEU A 3 -18.21 10.45 -2.96
CA LEU A 3 -17.85 9.78 -1.70
C LEU A 3 -18.16 10.68 -0.49
N PRO A 4 -18.52 10.10 0.67
CA PRO A 4 -18.54 10.83 1.94
C PRO A 4 -17.17 11.45 2.24
N ARG A 5 -17.17 12.59 2.93
CA ARG A 5 -15.95 13.41 3.16
C ARG A 5 -14.76 12.60 3.68
N ALA A 6 -14.96 11.76 4.70
CA ALA A 6 -13.88 10.96 5.29
C ALA A 6 -13.30 9.94 4.29
N ILE A 7 -14.16 9.33 3.47
CA ILE A 7 -13.76 8.34 2.46
C ILE A 7 -13.12 9.02 1.25
N GLN A 8 -13.60 10.20 0.86
CA GLN A 8 -12.99 11.02 -0.18
C GLN A 8 -11.56 11.44 0.23
N ALA A 9 -11.38 11.94 1.46
CA ALA A 9 -10.06 12.33 1.97
C ALA A 9 -9.10 11.13 2.01
N LEU A 10 -9.57 9.95 2.45
CA LEU A 10 -8.78 8.72 2.40
C LEU A 10 -8.38 8.35 0.98
N TRP A 11 -9.29 8.46 0.01
CA TRP A 11 -8.98 8.17 -1.39
C TRP A 11 -7.94 9.11 -1.96
N GLU A 12 -8.07 10.42 -1.72
CA GLU A 12 -7.08 11.42 -2.13
C GLU A 12 -5.71 11.16 -1.49
N ASP A 13 -5.70 10.73 -0.22
CA ASP A 13 -4.48 10.39 0.50
C ASP A 13 -3.76 9.19 -0.12
N LEU A 14 -4.52 8.12 -0.42
CA LEU A 14 -4.04 6.95 -1.15
C LEU A 14 -3.45 7.37 -2.50
N GLU A 15 -4.20 8.11 -3.31
CA GLU A 15 -3.78 8.54 -4.65
C GLU A 15 -2.52 9.40 -4.61
N GLY A 16 -2.46 10.36 -3.68
CA GLY A 16 -1.30 11.21 -3.49
C GLY A 16 -0.04 10.40 -3.17
N ALA A 17 -0.13 9.49 -2.18
CA ALA A 17 0.99 8.64 -1.79
C ALA A 17 1.47 7.74 -2.95
N ARG A 18 0.52 7.11 -3.67
CA ARG A 18 0.82 6.27 -4.82
C ARG A 18 1.49 7.04 -5.96
N ALA A 19 1.01 8.25 -6.23
CA ALA A 19 1.59 9.10 -7.26
C ALA A 19 3.04 9.46 -6.93
N GLU A 20 3.38 9.70 -5.65
CA GLU A 20 4.77 9.93 -5.24
C GLU A 20 5.65 8.71 -5.51
N VAL A 21 5.20 7.52 -5.11
CA VAL A 21 5.93 6.27 -5.32
C VAL A 21 6.17 6.03 -6.81
N LEU A 22 5.14 6.17 -7.64
CA LEU A 22 5.26 6.00 -9.09
C LEU A 22 6.19 7.05 -9.73
N ARG A 23 6.28 8.27 -9.19
CA ARG A 23 7.25 9.27 -9.67
C ARG A 23 8.69 8.83 -9.42
N GLU A 24 8.98 8.15 -8.31
CA GLU A 24 10.34 7.65 -8.04
C GLU A 24 10.80 6.58 -9.05
N MET A 25 9.85 5.93 -9.73
CA MET A 25 10.10 4.91 -10.75
C MET A 25 10.35 5.47 -12.15
N VAL A 26 10.03 6.75 -12.40
CA VAL A 26 10.16 7.36 -13.72
C VAL A 26 11.62 7.42 -14.13
N GLY A 27 11.92 6.89 -15.33
CA GLY A 27 13.25 6.92 -15.92
C GLY A 27 14.25 5.91 -15.33
N LEU A 28 13.82 5.06 -14.38
CA LEU A 28 14.68 3.98 -13.90
C LEU A 28 14.85 2.89 -14.96
N SER A 29 16.07 2.37 -15.11
CA SER A 29 16.32 1.16 -15.88
C SER A 29 15.98 -0.10 -15.10
N GLN A 30 15.90 -1.24 -15.80
CA GLN A 30 15.78 -2.56 -15.16
C GLN A 30 16.95 -2.82 -14.20
N ARG A 31 18.17 -2.46 -14.60
CA ARG A 31 19.36 -2.61 -13.75
C ARG A 31 19.24 -1.83 -12.44
N GLN A 32 18.68 -0.62 -12.49
CA GLN A 32 18.39 0.18 -11.30
C GLN A 32 17.28 -0.43 -10.44
N ALA A 33 16.22 -0.97 -11.07
CA ALA A 33 15.13 -1.64 -10.37
C ALA A 33 15.57 -2.91 -9.62
N ASP A 34 16.53 -3.64 -10.18
CA ASP A 34 17.04 -4.91 -9.63
C ASP A 34 18.24 -4.72 -8.70
N TRP A 35 18.80 -3.51 -8.59
CA TRP A 35 19.95 -3.30 -7.73
C TRP A 35 19.56 -3.30 -6.24
N ARG A 36 20.28 -4.08 -5.44
CA ARG A 36 20.14 -4.15 -3.98
C ARG A 36 21.33 -3.46 -3.28
N PRO A 37 21.10 -2.69 -2.21
CA PRO A 37 22.20 -2.12 -1.43
C PRO A 37 23.00 -3.17 -0.64
N ALA A 38 22.34 -4.23 -0.17
CA ALA A 38 22.97 -5.39 0.46
C ALA A 38 22.17 -6.67 0.18
N GLU A 39 22.76 -7.84 0.47
CA GLU A 39 22.16 -9.17 0.17
C GLU A 39 20.76 -9.36 0.79
N LYS A 40 20.55 -8.81 2.01
CA LYS A 40 19.29 -8.92 2.77
C LYS A 40 18.38 -7.69 2.64
N GLU A 41 18.74 -6.73 1.80
CA GLU A 41 17.95 -5.52 1.59
C GLU A 41 17.21 -5.60 0.25
N TRP A 42 16.02 -4.99 0.22
CA TRP A 42 15.19 -4.98 -0.98
C TRP A 42 15.70 -3.98 -2.02
N SER A 43 15.60 -4.37 -3.28
CA SER A 43 15.76 -3.46 -4.40
C SER A 43 14.56 -2.51 -4.53
N VAL A 44 14.68 -1.50 -5.39
CA VAL A 44 13.54 -0.64 -5.77
C VAL A 44 12.37 -1.47 -6.30
N GLY A 45 12.65 -2.42 -7.20
CA GLY A 45 11.62 -3.28 -7.78
C GLY A 45 10.92 -4.15 -6.73
N GLU A 46 11.66 -4.68 -5.76
CA GLU A 46 11.10 -5.44 -4.65
C GLU A 46 10.21 -4.58 -3.75
N VAL A 47 10.60 -3.34 -3.45
CA VAL A 47 9.74 -2.42 -2.68
C VAL A 47 8.41 -2.16 -3.40
N ILE A 48 8.43 -1.95 -4.72
CA ILE A 48 7.19 -1.76 -5.50
C ILE A 48 6.32 -3.02 -5.50
N ASN A 49 6.95 -4.19 -5.65
CA ASN A 49 6.24 -5.46 -5.62
C ASN A 49 5.58 -5.69 -4.25
N HIS A 50 6.33 -5.44 -3.16
CA HIS A 50 5.84 -5.53 -1.78
C HIS A 50 4.62 -4.63 -1.56
N LEU A 51 4.70 -3.34 -1.91
CA LEU A 51 3.60 -2.39 -1.78
C LEU A 51 2.34 -2.86 -2.54
N THR A 52 2.54 -3.43 -3.73
CA THR A 52 1.46 -3.95 -4.57
C THR A 52 0.80 -5.17 -3.94
N ILE A 53 1.58 -6.12 -3.43
CA ILE A 53 1.07 -7.33 -2.77
C ILE A 53 0.32 -6.96 -1.48
N ALA A 54 0.85 -6.02 -0.69
CA ALA A 54 0.21 -5.51 0.51
C ALA A 54 -1.17 -4.89 0.21
N GLU A 55 -1.29 -4.09 -0.85
CA GLU A 55 -2.59 -3.51 -1.23
C GLU A 55 -3.59 -4.57 -1.72
N ILE A 56 -3.12 -5.56 -2.49
CA ILE A 56 -3.94 -6.71 -2.89
C ILE A 56 -4.45 -7.46 -1.65
N ALA A 57 -3.60 -7.65 -0.63
CA ALA A 57 -4.00 -8.28 0.62
C ALA A 57 -5.06 -7.46 1.36
N THR A 58 -4.95 -6.14 1.40
CA THR A 58 -5.96 -5.24 1.99
C THR A 58 -7.30 -5.30 1.24
N GLY A 59 -7.28 -5.41 -0.10
CA GLY A 59 -8.49 -5.64 -0.90
C GLY A 59 -9.14 -7.00 -0.62
N LYS A 60 -8.34 -8.06 -0.49
CA LYS A 60 -8.83 -9.39 -0.07
C LYS A 60 -9.42 -9.37 1.33
N LEU A 61 -8.78 -8.63 2.25
CA LEU A 61 -9.29 -8.44 3.62
C LEU A 61 -10.64 -7.72 3.61
N THR A 62 -10.80 -6.67 2.80
CA THR A 62 -12.09 -5.99 2.58
C THR A 62 -13.17 -6.97 2.15
N THR A 63 -12.87 -7.82 1.17
CA THR A 63 -13.81 -8.85 0.68
C THR A 63 -14.15 -9.87 1.75
N LYS A 64 -13.16 -10.30 2.54
CA LYS A 64 -13.34 -11.26 3.63
C LYS A 64 -14.27 -10.70 4.71
N LEU A 65 -13.93 -9.55 5.29
CA LEU A 65 -14.66 -8.98 6.43
C LEU A 65 -16.08 -8.58 6.04
N THR A 66 -16.29 -8.08 4.81
CA THR A 66 -17.64 -7.77 4.33
C THR A 66 -18.50 -9.03 4.20
N ARG A 67 -17.95 -10.13 3.67
CA ARG A 67 -18.68 -11.42 3.60
C ARG A 67 -18.98 -12.00 4.98
N GLU A 68 -18.02 -11.94 5.90
CA GLU A 68 -18.21 -12.42 7.28
C GLU A 68 -19.29 -11.60 7.99
N GLY A 69 -19.30 -10.28 7.84
CA GLY A 69 -20.34 -9.40 8.39
C GLY A 69 -21.73 -9.69 7.81
N GLU A 70 -21.85 -9.90 6.50
CA GLU A 70 -23.13 -10.30 5.88
C GLU A 70 -23.62 -11.65 6.44
N ALA A 71 -22.72 -12.64 6.56
CA ALA A 71 -23.06 -13.94 7.13
C ALA A 71 -23.45 -13.88 8.62
N ALA A 72 -22.93 -12.89 9.36
CA ALA A 72 -23.19 -12.68 10.79
C ALA A 72 -24.48 -11.88 11.09
N GLY A 73 -25.34 -11.63 10.08
CA GLY A 73 -26.61 -10.92 10.26
C GLY A 73 -26.68 -9.56 9.58
N GLY A 74 -25.73 -9.26 8.68
CA GLY A 74 -25.74 -8.06 7.85
C GLY A 74 -24.72 -7.00 8.28
N LEU A 75 -24.43 -6.09 7.34
CA LEU A 75 -23.54 -4.95 7.58
C LEU A 75 -24.32 -3.74 8.07
N ALA A 76 -23.86 -3.11 9.16
CA ALA A 76 -24.40 -1.82 9.55
C ALA A 76 -24.10 -0.76 8.47
N PRO A 77 -25.03 0.15 8.17
CA PRO A 77 -24.86 1.14 7.12
C PRO A 77 -23.83 2.21 7.50
N TYR A 78 -23.28 2.88 6.49
CA TYR A 78 -22.40 4.04 6.70
C TYR A 78 -23.09 5.12 7.54
N ARG A 79 -22.34 5.73 8.46
CA ARG A 79 -22.83 6.80 9.35
C ARG A 79 -22.34 8.17 8.87
N PRO A 80 -23.19 9.19 8.73
CA PRO A 80 -22.77 10.51 8.24
C PRO A 80 -21.70 11.21 9.09
N ASP A 81 -21.62 10.90 10.38
CA ASP A 81 -20.66 11.44 11.35
C ASP A 81 -19.37 10.61 11.43
N PHE A 82 -19.23 9.56 10.61
CA PHE A 82 -18.05 8.71 10.60
C PHE A 82 -16.78 9.49 10.26
N ALA A 83 -15.76 9.30 11.10
CA ALA A 83 -14.41 9.76 10.89
C ALA A 83 -13.44 8.60 11.10
N ILE A 84 -12.41 8.52 10.25
CA ILE A 84 -11.38 7.49 10.39
C ILE A 84 -10.51 7.83 11.60
N ARG A 85 -10.46 6.91 12.57
CA ARG A 85 -9.59 7.05 13.74
C ARG A 85 -8.12 6.97 13.35
N PRO A 86 -7.21 7.70 14.03
CA PRO A 86 -5.78 7.58 13.75
C PRO A 86 -5.29 6.16 13.99
N LEU A 87 -4.19 5.80 13.33
CA LEU A 87 -3.52 4.53 13.58
C LEU A 87 -2.88 4.52 14.99
N PRO A 88 -2.79 3.35 15.63
CA PRO A 88 -1.95 3.18 16.82
C PRO A 88 -0.51 3.62 16.56
N PRO A 89 0.24 4.04 17.60
CA PRO A 89 1.65 4.38 17.44
C PRO A 89 2.44 3.17 16.94
N TRP A 90 3.38 3.43 16.03
CA TRP A 90 4.28 2.38 15.55
C TRP A 90 5.14 1.84 16.71
N PRO A 91 5.15 0.52 16.95
CA PRO A 91 6.03 -0.07 17.95
C PRO A 91 7.51 0.16 17.56
N PRO A 92 8.40 0.36 18.54
CA PRO A 92 9.82 0.56 18.25
C PRO A 92 10.47 -0.70 17.66
N GLY A 93 11.63 -0.51 17.03
CA GLY A 93 12.47 -1.59 16.50
C GLY A 93 12.06 -2.09 15.10
N PRO A 94 12.95 -2.88 14.46
CA PRO A 94 12.74 -3.37 13.10
C PRO A 94 11.48 -4.23 13.03
N GLY A 95 10.72 -4.07 11.95
CA GLY A 95 9.56 -4.90 11.66
C GLY A 95 9.83 -5.71 10.41
N GLU A 96 9.87 -7.02 10.54
CA GLU A 96 9.88 -7.89 9.37
C GLU A 96 8.45 -8.03 8.86
N ALA A 97 8.24 -7.75 7.57
CA ALA A 97 6.93 -7.92 6.96
C ALA A 97 6.52 -9.40 7.02
N PRO A 98 5.23 -9.74 7.17
CA PRO A 98 4.78 -11.13 7.12
C PRO A 98 5.11 -11.78 5.76
N PRO A 99 5.42 -13.10 5.72
CA PRO A 99 5.81 -13.78 4.47
C PRO A 99 4.81 -13.65 3.31
N VAL A 100 3.51 -13.52 3.63
CA VAL A 100 2.43 -13.36 2.64
C VAL A 100 2.55 -12.09 1.79
N VAL A 101 3.31 -11.10 2.26
CA VAL A 101 3.58 -9.86 1.52
C VAL A 101 5.05 -9.72 1.13
N TRP A 102 5.87 -10.77 1.25
CA TRP A 102 7.26 -10.68 0.81
C TRP A 102 7.34 -10.45 -0.71
N PRO A 103 8.27 -9.59 -1.16
CA PRO A 103 8.43 -9.33 -2.57
C PRO A 103 9.18 -10.47 -3.28
N GLU A 104 8.86 -10.61 -4.56
CA GLU A 104 9.70 -11.31 -5.53
C GLU A 104 10.67 -10.31 -6.19
N HIS A 105 11.89 -10.77 -6.42
CA HIS A 105 12.96 -10.03 -7.09
C HIS A 105 12.98 -10.24 -8.60
N GLY A 106 13.52 -9.28 -9.36
CA GLY A 106 13.79 -9.43 -10.80
C GLY A 106 12.57 -9.30 -11.72
N LYS A 107 11.42 -8.84 -11.22
CA LYS A 107 10.25 -8.58 -12.06
C LYS A 107 10.55 -7.42 -13.04
N PRO A 108 10.05 -7.48 -14.29
CA PRO A 108 10.21 -6.38 -15.24
C PRO A 108 9.64 -5.07 -14.69
N ILE A 109 10.41 -3.98 -14.74
CA ILE A 109 10.01 -2.68 -14.20
C ILE A 109 8.69 -2.18 -14.82
N GLY A 110 8.49 -2.42 -16.12
CA GLY A 110 7.24 -2.09 -16.81
C GLY A 110 6.03 -2.86 -16.25
N GLU A 111 6.21 -4.13 -15.89
CA GLU A 111 5.17 -4.96 -15.26
C GLU A 111 4.87 -4.47 -13.85
N LEU A 112 5.90 -4.15 -13.05
CA LEU A 112 5.74 -3.62 -11.70
C LEU A 112 4.90 -2.34 -11.70
N ILE A 113 5.25 -1.37 -12.56
CA ILE A 113 4.52 -0.09 -12.68
C ILE A 113 3.07 -0.34 -13.13
N THR A 114 2.87 -1.16 -14.16
CA THR A 114 1.54 -1.45 -14.72
C THR A 114 0.66 -2.14 -13.68
N THR A 115 1.20 -3.14 -12.99
CA THR A 115 0.48 -3.90 -11.96
C THR A 115 0.14 -3.03 -10.75
N MET A 116 1.04 -2.15 -10.31
CA MET A 116 0.79 -1.23 -9.20
C MET A 116 -0.35 -0.25 -9.53
N LYS A 117 -0.39 0.27 -10.77
CA LYS A 117 -1.47 1.14 -11.26
C LYS A 117 -2.80 0.38 -11.31
N ALA A 118 -2.83 -0.78 -11.96
CA ALA A 118 -4.03 -1.60 -12.08
C ALA A 118 -4.56 -2.06 -10.70
N THR A 119 -3.68 -2.34 -9.75
CA THR A 119 -4.07 -2.66 -8.37
C THR A 119 -4.78 -1.47 -7.71
N ARG A 120 -4.30 -0.24 -7.90
CA ARG A 120 -4.98 0.93 -7.33
C ARG A 120 -6.36 1.17 -7.92
N GLU A 121 -6.48 1.03 -9.24
CA GLU A 121 -7.78 1.10 -9.91
C GLU A 121 -8.76 0.06 -9.35
N ARG A 122 -8.31 -1.17 -9.08
CA ARG A 122 -9.14 -2.20 -8.44
C ARG A 122 -9.50 -1.85 -7.00
N SER A 123 -8.56 -1.33 -6.21
CA SER A 123 -8.77 -0.92 -4.82
C SER A 123 -9.81 0.19 -4.67
N ARG A 124 -10.05 0.98 -5.73
CA ARG A 124 -11.14 1.97 -5.75
C ARG A 124 -12.47 1.37 -5.33
N SER A 125 -12.80 0.17 -5.82
CA SER A 125 -14.05 -0.53 -5.47
C SER A 125 -14.13 -0.87 -3.97
N SER A 126 -13.00 -1.18 -3.34
CA SER A 126 -12.94 -1.45 -1.90
C SER A 126 -13.16 -0.17 -1.08
N VAL A 127 -12.59 0.95 -1.52
CA VAL A 127 -12.80 2.27 -0.90
C VAL A 127 -14.24 2.75 -1.08
N GLU A 128 -14.83 2.54 -2.25
CA GLU A 128 -16.26 2.82 -2.50
C GLU A 128 -17.17 1.96 -1.61
N LYS A 129 -16.79 0.70 -1.34
CA LYS A 129 -17.53 -0.16 -0.41
C LYS A 129 -17.55 0.42 1.00
N LEU A 130 -16.47 1.06 1.47
CA LEU A 130 -16.43 1.74 2.77
C LEU A 130 -17.46 2.87 2.89
N ALA A 131 -17.87 3.48 1.77
CA ALA A 131 -18.91 4.51 1.76
C ALA A 131 -20.33 3.96 1.96
N THR A 132 -20.52 2.63 2.00
CA THR A 132 -21.84 1.99 2.10
C THR A 132 -22.10 1.31 3.44
N LEU A 133 -21.06 1.12 4.26
CA LEU A 133 -21.11 0.36 5.50
C LEU A 133 -20.38 1.08 6.64
N ASP A 134 -20.60 0.63 7.85
CA ASP A 134 -19.84 1.02 9.05
C ASP A 134 -18.53 0.22 9.13
N PRO A 135 -17.37 0.81 8.79
CA PRO A 135 -16.11 0.08 8.75
C PRO A 135 -15.58 -0.23 10.15
N GLU A 136 -16.04 0.45 11.20
CA GLU A 136 -15.55 0.26 12.58
C GLU A 136 -15.92 -1.12 13.15
N ARG A 137 -16.97 -1.74 12.59
CA ARG A 137 -17.39 -3.09 12.97
C ARG A 137 -16.60 -4.20 12.27
N LEU A 138 -15.81 -3.84 11.26
CA LEU A 138 -15.03 -4.77 10.46
C LEU A 138 -13.58 -4.72 10.94
N VAL A 139 -13.26 -5.54 11.94
CA VAL A 139 -11.97 -5.50 12.64
C VAL A 139 -11.11 -6.70 12.27
N PHE A 140 -9.83 -6.45 12.02
CA PHE A 140 -8.84 -7.51 11.82
C PHE A 140 -7.48 -7.13 12.42
N LYS A 141 -6.82 -8.11 13.03
CA LYS A 141 -5.57 -7.90 13.75
C LYS A 141 -4.39 -7.71 12.80
N HIS A 142 -3.76 -6.55 12.86
CA HIS A 142 -2.46 -6.27 12.24
C HIS A 142 -1.32 -6.79 13.14
N PHE A 143 -0.31 -7.42 12.53
CA PHE A 143 0.76 -8.13 13.24
C PHE A 143 1.58 -7.25 14.21
N ARG A 144 1.70 -5.94 13.93
CA ARG A 144 2.37 -4.97 14.85
C ARG A 144 1.45 -3.99 15.54
N LEU A 145 0.31 -3.65 14.91
CA LEU A 145 -0.53 -2.52 15.34
C LEU A 145 -1.73 -3.00 16.16
N GLY A 146 -1.90 -4.30 16.34
CA GLY A 146 -3.05 -4.87 17.03
C GLY A 146 -4.30 -4.74 16.18
N ASP A 147 -5.44 -4.57 16.82
CA ASP A 147 -6.73 -4.55 16.14
C ASP A 147 -6.93 -3.23 15.40
N LEU A 148 -7.17 -3.34 14.09
CA LEU A 148 -7.51 -2.22 13.22
C LEU A 148 -8.88 -2.48 12.59
N ASP A 149 -9.71 -1.45 12.55
CA ASP A 149 -10.91 -1.49 11.73
C ASP A 149 -10.57 -1.36 10.23
N LEU A 150 -11.55 -1.64 9.37
CA LEU A 150 -11.30 -1.72 7.94
C LEU A 150 -10.89 -0.37 7.34
N ALA A 151 -11.37 0.75 7.87
CA ALA A 151 -10.94 2.06 7.41
C ALA A 151 -9.50 2.37 7.86
N GLN A 152 -9.11 1.95 9.06
CA GLN A 152 -7.72 2.01 9.53
C GLN A 152 -6.79 1.14 8.67
N TRP A 153 -7.22 -0.02 8.18
CA TRP A 153 -6.43 -0.82 7.24
C TRP A 153 -6.13 -0.07 5.92
N TRP A 154 -7.10 0.67 5.39
CA TRP A 154 -6.88 1.49 4.20
C TRP A 154 -6.07 2.76 4.49
N LEU A 155 -6.24 3.38 5.66
CA LEU A 155 -5.37 4.48 6.11
C LEU A 155 -3.91 4.00 6.26
N LEU A 156 -3.72 2.80 6.80
CA LEU A 156 -2.41 2.15 6.88
C LEU A 156 -1.82 1.95 5.49
N GLN A 157 -2.59 1.57 4.48
CA GLN A 157 -2.07 1.43 3.12
C GLN A 157 -1.47 2.75 2.58
N ALA A 158 -2.12 3.90 2.83
CA ALA A 158 -1.57 5.20 2.42
C ALA A 158 -0.28 5.54 3.19
N GLN A 159 -0.23 5.29 4.50
CA GLN A 159 0.98 5.50 5.30
C GLN A 159 2.11 4.53 4.90
N HIS A 160 1.77 3.31 4.54
CA HIS A 160 2.70 2.27 4.11
C HIS A 160 3.41 2.66 2.81
N ASP A 161 2.67 3.17 1.81
CA ASP A 161 3.25 3.74 0.59
C ASP A 161 4.26 4.88 0.94
N ARG A 162 3.96 5.73 1.94
CA ARG A 162 4.87 6.81 2.37
C ARG A 162 6.12 6.34 3.10
N ILE A 163 5.99 5.33 3.96
CA ILE A 163 7.13 4.72 4.65
C ILE A 163 8.10 4.16 3.61
N HIS A 164 7.58 3.39 2.64
CA HIS A 164 8.39 2.81 1.58
C HIS A 164 8.86 3.83 0.53
N LEU A 165 8.16 4.95 0.36
CA LEU A 165 8.68 6.07 -0.42
C LEU A 165 10.00 6.61 0.17
N GLY A 166 10.11 6.67 1.51
CA GLY A 166 11.38 6.96 2.19
C GLY A 166 12.46 5.96 1.82
N GLN A 167 12.16 4.66 1.94
CA GLN A 167 13.09 3.58 1.57
C GLN A 167 13.54 3.66 0.10
N LEU A 168 12.62 3.92 -0.84
CA LEU A 168 12.95 4.09 -2.25
C LEU A 168 13.95 5.22 -2.47
N ARG A 169 13.73 6.36 -1.81
CA ARG A 169 14.62 7.52 -1.88
C ARG A 169 15.98 7.21 -1.28
N ASP A 170 16.03 6.46 -0.19
CA ASP A 170 17.29 6.05 0.47
C ASP A 170 18.09 5.08 -0.42
N ILE A 171 17.44 4.08 -1.02
CA ILE A 171 18.06 3.16 -1.99
C ILE A 171 18.68 3.95 -3.15
N LYS A 172 17.93 4.89 -3.73
CA LYS A 172 18.39 5.72 -4.87
C LYS A 172 19.52 6.68 -4.50
N ARG A 173 19.62 7.10 -3.24
CA ARG A 173 20.71 7.94 -2.72
C ARG A 173 21.95 7.15 -2.34
N HIS A 174 21.85 5.82 -2.26
CA HIS A 174 22.97 4.98 -1.90
C HIS A 174 24.16 5.18 -2.86
N PRO A 175 25.42 5.33 -2.39
CA PRO A 175 26.57 5.59 -3.26
C PRO A 175 26.81 4.53 -4.34
N GLY A 176 26.44 3.28 -4.05
CA GLY A 176 26.52 2.15 -4.97
C GLY A 176 25.36 2.02 -5.96
N PHE A 177 24.31 2.86 -5.85
CA PHE A 177 23.17 2.81 -6.76
C PHE A 177 23.63 3.07 -8.19
N PRO A 178 23.26 2.21 -9.16
CA PRO A 178 23.57 2.38 -10.57
C PRO A 178 23.26 3.79 -11.09
N ARG A 179 24.29 4.48 -11.58
CA ARG A 179 24.12 5.64 -12.45
C ARG A 179 24.13 5.11 -13.86
N ASP A 180 22.97 5.12 -14.52
CA ASP A 180 22.98 4.87 -15.95
C ASP A 180 23.76 6.03 -16.58
N GLY A 181 24.94 5.71 -17.11
CA GLY A 181 25.74 6.69 -17.81
C GLY A 181 24.88 7.21 -18.95
N ALA A 182 24.74 8.54 -19.07
CA ALA A 182 24.51 9.13 -20.38
C ALA A 182 25.46 8.41 -21.32
N ALA A 183 24.92 7.67 -22.29
CA ALA A 183 25.73 7.03 -23.30
C ALA A 183 26.66 8.12 -23.83
N ARG A 184 27.95 8.03 -23.50
CA ARG A 184 28.97 8.83 -24.14
C ARG A 184 29.11 8.21 -25.52
N THR A 185 28.23 8.62 -26.43
CA THR A 185 28.50 8.61 -27.86
C THR A 185 29.55 9.67 -28.16
#